data_AF-A0A1C5U1H4-F1
#
_entry.id   AF-A0A1C5U1H4-F1
#
_cell.length_a   1.000
_cell.length_b   1.000
_cell.length_c   1.000
_cell.angle_alpha   90.00
_cell.angle_beta   90.00
_cell.angle_gamma   90.00
#
_symmetry.space_group_name_H-M   'P 1'
#
loop_
_entity.id
_entity.type
_entity.pdbx_description
1 polymer ?
#
loop_
_entity_poly.entity_id
_entity_poly.type
_entity_poly.pdbx_seq_one_letter_code
_entity_poly.pdbx_strand_id
1 'polypeptide(L)'
;MAKRALSLFLTLLLILSLAGCTKSEDEQKQIMKATIAHIHEIHYNMLDNVNMMFRVYDTKDKNPKALSDMGYVKTSFKNYKNQIDSIKIDDGLSEPRKETLKRVKGNYSTCLENLIIVSGGLQEFIKNGAPDEPSNKLRDATFTVDEKLKTIFATIKPLGEEYGVKITSPELYNPKNTVFNNKK
;
A
#
# COMPACT_ATOMS: atom_id res chain seq x y z
N MET A 1 -56.10 -21.49 -4.87
CA MET A 1 -54.74 -22.09 -5.02
C MET A 1 -53.70 -21.12 -5.58
N ALA A 2 -54.03 -20.24 -6.54
CA ALA A 2 -53.09 -19.27 -7.13
C ALA A 2 -52.38 -18.32 -6.14
N LYS A 3 -53.05 -17.85 -5.08
CA LYS A 3 -52.46 -16.92 -4.09
C LYS A 3 -51.30 -17.53 -3.28
N ARG A 4 -51.33 -18.85 -3.01
CA ARG A 4 -50.26 -19.55 -2.27
C ARG A 4 -49.03 -19.77 -3.15
N ALA A 5 -49.23 -20.07 -4.44
CA ALA A 5 -48.14 -20.21 -5.41
C ALA A 5 -47.40 -18.88 -5.65
N LEU A 6 -48.14 -17.77 -5.76
CA LEU A 6 -47.55 -16.44 -5.96
C LEU A 6 -46.71 -15.98 -4.75
N SER A 7 -47.18 -16.26 -3.52
CA SER A 7 -46.44 -15.95 -2.30
C SER A 7 -45.12 -16.72 -2.19
N LEU A 8 -45.11 -18.01 -2.55
CA LEU A 8 -43.91 -18.85 -2.63
C LEU A 8 -42.93 -18.37 -3.71
N PHE A 9 -43.45 -17.93 -4.86
CA PHE A 9 -42.62 -17.41 -5.95
C PHE A 9 -41.95 -16.08 -5.59
N LEU A 10 -42.68 -15.18 -4.89
CA LEU A 10 -42.12 -13.93 -4.37
C LEU A 10 -41.10 -14.14 -3.26
N THR A 11 -41.32 -15.13 -2.38
CA THR A 11 -40.31 -15.47 -1.36
C THR A 11 -39.06 -16.10 -1.99
N LEU A 12 -39.20 -16.95 -3.02
CA LEU A 12 -38.06 -17.46 -3.76
C LEU A 12 -37.29 -16.35 -4.50
N LEU A 13 -37.97 -15.39 -5.10
CA LEU A 13 -37.35 -14.22 -5.75
C LEU A 13 -36.65 -13.29 -4.75
N LEU A 14 -37.19 -13.15 -3.53
CA LEU A 14 -36.55 -12.41 -2.44
C LEU A 14 -35.33 -13.16 -1.87
N ILE A 15 -35.37 -14.49 -1.82
CA ILE A 15 -34.22 -15.31 -1.40
C ILE A 15 -33.13 -15.31 -2.50
N LEU A 16 -33.53 -15.31 -3.77
CA LEU A 16 -32.62 -15.17 -4.93
C LEU A 16 -32.04 -13.76 -5.08
N SER A 17 -32.76 -12.71 -4.64
CA SER A 17 -32.24 -11.34 -4.62
C SER A 17 -31.35 -11.05 -3.40
N LEU A 18 -31.49 -11.83 -2.32
CA LEU A 18 -30.60 -11.82 -1.15
C LEU A 18 -29.33 -12.66 -1.36
N ALA A 19 -29.35 -13.63 -2.28
CA ALA A 19 -28.15 -14.23 -2.83
C ALA A 19 -27.51 -13.25 -3.82
N GLY A 20 -26.94 -12.16 -3.32
CA GLY A 20 -26.06 -11.29 -4.11
C GLY A 20 -25.07 -12.19 -4.83
N CYS A 21 -25.10 -12.18 -6.17
CA CYS A 21 -24.37 -13.10 -7.04
C CYS A 21 -22.89 -13.13 -6.65
N THR A 22 -22.56 -14.06 -5.76
CA THR A 22 -21.20 -14.28 -5.33
C THR A 22 -20.53 -14.94 -6.52
N LYS A 23 -19.43 -14.36 -6.98
CA LYS A 23 -18.70 -14.94 -8.09
C LYS A 23 -18.26 -16.35 -7.73
N SER A 24 -18.11 -17.22 -8.74
CA SER A 24 -17.57 -18.55 -8.51
C SER A 24 -16.21 -18.48 -7.82
N GLU A 25 -15.83 -19.57 -7.15
CA GLU A 25 -14.56 -19.63 -6.43
C GLU A 25 -13.36 -19.34 -7.35
N ASP A 26 -13.41 -19.80 -8.60
CA ASP A 26 -12.36 -19.55 -9.58
C ASP A 26 -12.32 -18.08 -10.02
N GLU A 27 -13.46 -17.45 -10.27
CA GLU A 27 -13.53 -16.02 -10.58
C GLU A 27 -13.00 -15.17 -9.42
N GLN A 28 -13.37 -15.49 -8.18
CA GLN A 28 -12.85 -14.79 -7.01
C GLN A 28 -11.33 -14.97 -6.88
N LYS A 29 -10.79 -16.18 -7.13
CA LYS A 29 -9.35 -16.42 -7.15
C LYS A 29 -8.63 -15.61 -8.22
N GLN A 30 -9.20 -15.47 -9.42
CA GLN A 30 -8.59 -14.63 -10.46
C GLN A 30 -8.59 -13.14 -10.08
N ILE A 31 -9.67 -12.64 -9.47
CA ILE A 31 -9.74 -11.27 -8.96
C ILE A 31 -8.68 -11.04 -7.88
N MET A 32 -8.58 -11.96 -6.92
CA MET A 32 -7.56 -11.90 -5.86
C MET A 32 -6.15 -11.92 -6.46
N LYS A 33 -5.86 -12.85 -7.38
CA LYS A 33 -4.58 -12.95 -8.07
C LYS A 33 -4.19 -11.66 -8.77
N ALA A 34 -5.10 -11.09 -9.57
CA ALA A 34 -4.86 -9.84 -10.28
C ALA A 34 -4.62 -8.67 -9.31
N THR A 35 -5.41 -8.58 -8.24
CA THR A 35 -5.27 -7.53 -7.23
C THR A 35 -3.94 -7.64 -6.48
N ILE A 36 -3.55 -8.85 -6.05
CA ILE A 36 -2.28 -9.09 -5.37
C ILE A 36 -1.09 -8.80 -6.29
N ALA A 37 -1.16 -9.18 -7.57
CA ALA A 37 -0.13 -8.85 -8.55
C ALA A 37 0.06 -7.33 -8.71
N HIS A 38 -1.03 -6.57 -8.79
CA HIS A 38 -0.95 -5.12 -8.90
C HIS A 38 -0.41 -4.46 -7.62
N ILE A 39 -0.86 -4.90 -6.44
CA ILE A 39 -0.33 -4.40 -5.15
C ILE A 39 1.16 -4.73 -5.02
N HIS A 40 1.59 -5.92 -5.47
CA HIS A 40 2.99 -6.32 -5.48
C HIS A 40 3.86 -5.44 -6.39
N GLU A 41 3.37 -5.08 -7.58
CA GLU A 41 4.07 -4.13 -8.46
C GLU A 41 4.28 -2.77 -7.76
N ILE A 42 3.24 -2.26 -7.11
CA ILE A 42 3.33 -1.02 -6.33
C ILE A 42 4.33 -1.19 -5.17
N HIS A 43 4.31 -2.32 -4.48
CA HIS A 43 5.26 -2.64 -3.40
C HIS A 43 6.71 -2.59 -3.87
N TYR A 44 7.00 -3.25 -4.98
CA TYR A 44 8.35 -3.32 -5.54
C TYR A 44 8.87 -1.92 -5.88
N ASN A 45 8.06 -1.13 -6.60
CA ASN A 45 8.41 0.23 -7.00
C ASN A 45 8.52 1.18 -5.81
N MET A 46 7.67 1.00 -4.79
CA MET A 46 7.77 1.73 -3.53
C MET A 46 9.10 1.44 -2.84
N LEU A 47 9.51 0.17 -2.71
CA LEU A 47 10.78 -0.19 -2.07
C LEU A 47 12.00 0.33 -2.85
N ASP A 48 11.97 0.29 -4.18
CA ASP A 48 13.05 0.87 -4.99
C ASP A 48 13.18 2.39 -4.79
N ASN A 49 12.05 3.10 -4.69
CA ASN A 49 12.05 4.51 -4.36
C ASN A 49 12.47 4.80 -2.91
N VAL A 50 12.19 3.90 -1.95
CA VAL A 50 12.78 3.98 -0.60
C VAL A 50 14.30 3.83 -0.66
N ASN A 51 14.82 2.90 -1.45
CA ASN A 51 16.26 2.75 -1.67
C ASN A 51 16.87 4.01 -2.31
N MET A 52 16.21 4.59 -3.31
CA MET A 52 16.63 5.84 -3.94
C MET A 52 16.63 7.00 -2.93
N MET A 53 15.58 7.13 -2.12
CA MET A 53 15.47 8.12 -1.06
C MET A 53 16.68 8.09 -0.11
N PHE A 54 17.02 6.91 0.41
CA PHE A 54 18.14 6.75 1.33
C PHE A 54 19.50 6.94 0.66
N ARG A 55 19.68 6.48 -0.58
CA ARG A 55 20.90 6.75 -1.37
C ARG A 55 21.14 8.24 -1.56
N VAL A 56 20.11 8.97 -1.99
CA VAL A 56 20.16 10.43 -2.18
C VAL A 56 20.50 11.11 -0.86
N TYR A 57 19.84 10.73 0.23
CA TYR A 57 20.10 11.28 1.55
C TYR A 57 21.55 11.03 2.02
N ASP A 58 22.08 9.82 1.83
CA ASP A 58 23.44 9.46 2.24
C ASP A 58 24.54 10.19 1.47
N THR A 59 24.29 10.50 0.20
CA THR A 59 25.26 11.25 -0.61
C THR A 59 25.40 12.71 -0.18
N LYS A 60 24.44 13.26 0.59
CA LYS A 60 24.46 14.57 1.28
C LYS A 60 24.92 15.81 0.49
N ASP A 61 25.22 15.70 -0.78
CA ASP A 61 25.60 16.86 -1.58
C ASP A 61 24.35 17.72 -1.80
N LYS A 62 24.44 19.00 -1.42
CA LYS A 62 23.49 20.04 -1.81
C LYS A 62 23.59 20.31 -3.32
N ASN A 63 23.43 19.26 -4.12
CA ASN A 63 23.46 19.31 -5.57
C ASN A 63 22.01 19.34 -6.07
N PRO A 64 21.67 20.22 -7.03
CA PRO A 64 20.37 20.26 -7.70
C PRO A 64 19.81 18.88 -8.09
N LYS A 65 20.68 17.92 -8.46
CA LYS A 65 20.27 16.55 -8.77
C LYS A 65 19.63 15.83 -7.58
N ALA A 66 20.19 15.95 -6.38
CA ALA A 66 19.65 15.31 -5.17
C ALA A 66 18.26 15.85 -4.81
N LEU A 67 18.05 17.17 -4.96
CA LEU A 67 16.74 17.79 -4.76
C LEU A 67 15.71 17.34 -5.80
N SER A 68 16.13 17.23 -7.06
CA SER A 68 15.28 16.73 -8.14
C SER A 68 14.89 15.27 -7.92
N ASP A 69 15.87 14.41 -7.59
CA ASP A 69 15.66 13.00 -7.28
C ASP A 69 14.71 12.80 -6.09
N MET A 70 14.89 13.57 -5.01
CA MET A 70 13.98 13.51 -3.85
C MET A 70 12.57 14.00 -4.18
N GLY A 71 12.45 15.04 -5.03
CA GLY A 71 11.17 15.52 -5.54
C GLY A 71 10.43 14.48 -6.40
N TYR A 72 11.18 13.72 -7.20
CA TYR A 72 10.67 12.58 -7.96
C TYR A 72 10.16 11.47 -7.04
N VAL A 73 10.94 11.08 -6.02
CA VAL A 73 10.55 10.06 -5.03
C VAL A 73 9.24 10.45 -4.34
N LYS A 74 9.14 11.68 -3.84
CA LYS A 74 7.92 12.18 -3.16
C LYS A 74 6.70 12.15 -4.07
N THR A 75 6.84 12.54 -5.33
CA THR A 75 5.78 12.48 -6.33
C THR A 75 5.37 11.03 -6.63
N SER A 76 6.34 10.13 -6.72
CA SER A 76 6.09 8.71 -6.94
C SER A 76 5.29 8.09 -5.79
N PHE A 77 5.62 8.40 -4.53
CA PHE A 77 4.83 7.93 -3.39
C PHE A 77 3.39 8.46 -3.40
N LYS A 78 3.15 9.71 -3.80
CA LYS A 78 1.79 10.23 -4.01
C LYS A 78 1.05 9.44 -5.09
N ASN A 79 1.71 9.15 -6.21
CA ASN A 79 1.11 8.39 -7.30
C ASN A 79 0.77 6.96 -6.86
N TYR A 80 1.66 6.29 -6.12
CA TYR A 80 1.39 4.95 -5.58
C TYR A 80 0.26 4.97 -4.58
N LYS A 81 0.17 5.99 -3.72
CA LYS A 81 -0.93 6.13 -2.76
C LYS A 81 -2.26 6.23 -3.50
N ASN A 82 -2.32 7.08 -4.54
CA ASN A 82 -3.51 7.23 -5.36
C ASN A 82 -3.89 5.92 -6.05
N GLN A 83 -2.91 5.18 -6.57
CA GLN A 83 -3.15 3.85 -7.17
C GLN A 83 -3.76 2.90 -6.15
N ILE A 84 -3.14 2.74 -4.97
CA ILE A 84 -3.66 1.91 -3.87
C ILE A 84 -5.07 2.33 -3.46
N ASP A 85 -5.30 3.63 -3.25
CA ASP A 85 -6.60 4.16 -2.84
C ASP A 85 -7.68 3.96 -3.92
N SER A 86 -7.28 3.92 -5.19
CA SER A 86 -8.18 3.67 -6.33
C SER A 86 -8.53 2.21 -6.55
N ILE A 87 -7.82 1.26 -5.92
CA ILE A 87 -8.15 -0.18 -6.01
C ILE A 87 -9.57 -0.39 -5.49
N LYS A 88 -10.46 -0.82 -6.40
CA LYS A 88 -11.84 -1.20 -6.08
C LYS A 88 -11.86 -2.62 -5.55
N ILE A 89 -12.57 -2.83 -4.45
CA ILE A 89 -12.79 -4.16 -3.88
C ILE A 89 -14.09 -4.67 -4.46
N ASP A 90 -14.01 -5.77 -5.20
CA ASP A 90 -15.13 -6.31 -5.97
C ASP A 90 -16.22 -6.87 -5.05
N ASP A 91 -17.47 -6.46 -5.27
CA ASP A 91 -18.63 -6.86 -4.45
C ASP A 91 -18.94 -8.36 -4.55
N GLY A 92 -18.49 -9.03 -5.63
CA GLY A 92 -18.64 -10.46 -5.84
C GLY A 92 -17.63 -11.34 -5.09
N LEU A 93 -16.67 -10.74 -4.38
CA LEU A 93 -15.78 -11.46 -3.47
C LEU A 93 -16.51 -11.89 -2.19
N SER A 94 -16.05 -12.97 -1.56
CA SER A 94 -16.46 -13.32 -0.21
C SER A 94 -16.01 -12.26 0.80
N GLU A 95 -16.76 -12.08 1.90
CA GLU A 95 -16.42 -11.10 2.93
C GLU A 95 -15.00 -11.26 3.51
N PRO A 96 -14.49 -12.49 3.78
CA PRO A 96 -13.09 -12.65 4.21
C PRO A 96 -12.06 -12.08 3.22
N ARG A 97 -12.30 -12.24 1.92
CA ARG A 97 -11.43 -11.69 0.86
C ARG A 97 -11.51 -10.18 0.79
N LYS A 98 -12.73 -9.62 0.89
CA LYS A 98 -12.93 -8.16 0.96
C LYS A 98 -12.19 -7.56 2.15
N GLU A 99 -12.35 -8.14 3.34
CA GLU A 99 -11.68 -7.66 4.56
C GLU A 99 -10.16 -7.76 4.46
N THR A 100 -9.64 -8.83 3.83
CA THR A 100 -8.22 -8.98 3.54
C THR A 100 -7.71 -7.85 2.64
N LEU A 101 -8.41 -7.58 1.53
CA LEU A 101 -8.03 -6.51 0.61
C LEU A 101 -8.15 -5.12 1.24
N LYS A 102 -9.20 -4.85 2.04
CA LYS A 102 -9.35 -3.60 2.79
C LYS A 102 -8.17 -3.37 3.73
N ARG A 103 -7.76 -4.40 4.47
CA ARG A 103 -6.63 -4.32 5.40
C ARG A 103 -5.30 -4.06 4.69
N VAL A 104 -5.03 -4.80 3.60
CA VAL A 104 -3.82 -4.60 2.79
C VAL A 104 -3.79 -3.18 2.23
N LYS A 105 -4.88 -2.75 1.59
CA LYS A 105 -5.03 -1.40 1.03
C LYS A 105 -4.82 -0.32 2.10
N GLY A 106 -5.45 -0.47 3.26
CA GLY A 106 -5.30 0.47 4.38
C GLY A 106 -3.85 0.59 4.86
N ASN A 107 -3.18 -0.55 5.07
CA ASN A 107 -1.77 -0.55 5.48
C ASN A 107 -0.85 0.13 4.46
N TYR A 108 -1.03 -0.12 3.15
CA TYR A 108 -0.27 0.56 2.11
C TYR A 108 -0.56 2.06 2.06
N SER A 109 -1.84 2.46 2.15
CA SER A 109 -2.22 3.87 2.12
C SER A 109 -1.57 4.64 3.26
N THR A 110 -1.62 4.11 4.48
CA THR A 110 -0.94 4.69 5.65
C THR A 110 0.58 4.68 5.49
N CYS A 111 1.18 3.60 5.00
CA CYS A 111 2.62 3.54 4.76
C CYS A 111 3.07 4.62 3.77
N LEU A 112 2.37 4.76 2.64
CA LEU A 112 2.68 5.73 1.59
C LEU A 112 2.46 7.17 2.05
N GLU A 113 1.42 7.44 2.83
CA GLU A 113 1.20 8.75 3.47
C GLU A 113 2.40 9.15 4.33
N ASN A 114 2.91 8.23 5.15
CA ASN A 114 4.06 8.50 6.01
C ASN A 114 5.37 8.58 5.21
N LEU A 115 5.53 7.82 4.13
CA LEU A 115 6.66 7.97 3.20
C LEU A 115 6.66 9.34 2.50
N ILE A 116 5.50 9.92 2.20
CA ILE A 116 5.39 11.28 1.65
C ILE A 116 5.85 12.32 2.68
N ILE A 117 5.52 12.13 3.96
CA ILE A 117 5.99 12.99 5.06
C ILE A 117 7.52 12.88 5.21
N VAL A 118 8.05 11.65 5.28
CA VAL A 118 9.49 11.40 5.44
C VAL A 118 10.29 11.97 4.27
N SER A 119 9.89 11.66 3.02
CA SER A 119 10.56 12.20 1.82
C SER A 119 10.48 13.72 1.76
N GLY A 120 9.36 14.34 2.19
CA GLY A 120 9.23 15.79 2.31
C GLY A 120 10.21 16.39 3.33
N GLY A 121 10.32 15.79 4.52
CA GLY A 121 11.27 16.23 5.54
C GLY A 121 12.73 16.09 5.09
N LEU A 122 13.06 14.99 4.40
CA LEU A 122 14.40 14.80 3.83
C LEU A 122 14.71 15.79 2.71
N GLN A 123 13.73 16.10 1.86
CA GLN A 123 13.89 17.10 0.81
C GLN A 123 14.23 18.47 1.39
N GLU A 124 13.49 18.92 2.41
CA GLU A 124 13.76 20.21 3.07
C GLU A 124 15.09 20.17 3.83
N PHE A 125 15.46 19.04 4.44
CA PHE A 125 16.78 18.89 5.04
C PHE A 125 17.92 19.05 4.03
N ILE A 126 17.81 18.46 2.82
CA ILE A 126 18.79 18.64 1.75
C ILE A 126 18.86 20.11 1.33
N LYS A 127 17.70 20.78 1.21
CA LYS A 127 17.59 22.16 0.74
C LYS A 127 18.14 23.16 1.76
N ASN A 128 17.70 23.07 3.01
CA ASN A 128 17.87 24.10 4.04
C ASN A 128 18.83 23.67 5.16
N GLY A 129 19.19 22.39 5.26
CA GLY A 129 19.96 21.83 6.38
C GLY A 129 19.12 21.49 7.62
N ALA A 130 17.80 21.68 7.55
CA ALA A 130 16.83 21.33 8.58
C ALA A 130 15.47 21.00 7.92
N PRO A 131 14.64 20.11 8.52
CA PRO A 131 13.30 19.87 8.01
C PRO A 131 12.34 20.99 8.42
N ASP A 132 11.32 21.26 7.59
CA ASP A 132 10.23 22.19 7.92
C ASP A 132 9.20 21.57 8.88
N GLU A 133 9.07 20.23 8.85
CA GLU A 133 8.16 19.49 9.71
C GLU A 133 8.73 19.34 11.13
N PRO A 134 7.88 19.41 12.19
CA PRO A 134 8.30 19.15 13.55
C PRO A 134 9.02 17.80 13.69
N SER A 135 10.13 17.76 14.43
CA SER A 135 10.96 16.55 14.59
C SER A 135 10.18 15.34 15.12
N ASN A 136 9.17 15.56 15.97
CA ASN A 136 8.29 14.48 16.45
C ASN A 136 7.44 13.88 15.32
N LYS A 137 6.87 14.69 14.43
CA LYS A 137 6.06 14.21 13.31
C LYS A 137 6.88 13.36 12.33
N LEU A 138 8.10 13.78 12.01
CA LEU A 138 8.99 13.00 11.14
C LEU A 138 9.42 11.67 11.76
N ARG A 139 9.68 11.69 13.07
CA ARG A 139 10.00 10.49 13.84
C ARG A 139 8.82 9.52 13.86
N ASP A 140 7.63 10.01 14.19
CA ASP A 140 6.42 9.18 14.29
C ASP A 140 6.03 8.62 12.91
N ALA A 141 6.22 9.41 11.83
CA ALA A 141 6.05 8.92 10.47
C ALA A 141 7.06 7.83 10.11
N THR A 142 8.33 7.98 10.50
CA THR A 142 9.37 6.97 10.27
C THR A 142 9.05 5.65 10.99
N PHE A 143 8.61 5.71 12.25
CA PHE A 143 8.16 4.53 13.00
C PHE A 143 6.94 3.86 12.34
N THR A 144 5.98 4.67 11.89
CA THR A 144 4.80 4.15 11.20
C THR A 144 5.18 3.43 9.91
N VAL A 145 6.12 3.97 9.11
CA VAL A 145 6.62 3.29 7.90
C VAL A 145 7.23 1.94 8.24
N ASP A 146 8.12 1.86 9.24
CA ASP A 146 8.76 0.59 9.64
C ASP A 146 7.72 -0.46 10.08
N GLU A 147 6.76 -0.07 10.92
CA GLU A 147 5.69 -0.97 11.39
C GLU A 147 4.81 -1.45 10.23
N LYS A 148 4.39 -0.53 9.35
CA LYS A 148 3.50 -0.88 8.23
C LYS A 148 4.20 -1.70 7.18
N LEU A 149 5.47 -1.44 6.85
CA LEU A 149 6.23 -2.28 5.90
C LEU A 149 6.34 -3.74 6.38
N LYS A 150 6.62 -3.95 7.67
CA LYS A 150 6.65 -5.30 8.26
C LYS A 150 5.29 -6.00 8.14
N THR A 151 4.23 -5.28 8.50
CA THR A 151 2.85 -5.80 8.44
C THR A 151 2.43 -6.12 7.01
N ILE A 152 2.76 -5.24 6.07
CA ILE A 152 2.51 -5.40 4.64
C ILE A 152 3.19 -6.66 4.13
N PHE A 153 4.49 -6.83 4.39
CA PHE A 153 5.25 -7.96 3.90
C PHE A 153 4.74 -9.29 4.48
N ALA A 154 4.43 -9.31 5.78
CA ALA A 154 3.83 -10.44 6.46
C ALA A 154 2.44 -10.82 5.90
N THR A 155 1.74 -9.88 5.25
CA THR A 155 0.43 -10.10 4.66
C THR A 155 0.51 -10.49 3.18
N ILE A 156 1.28 -9.77 2.37
CA ILE A 156 1.29 -9.94 0.91
C ILE A 156 2.03 -11.20 0.48
N LYS A 157 3.06 -11.64 1.22
CA LYS A 157 3.83 -12.84 0.87
C LYS A 157 2.96 -14.11 0.92
N PRO A 158 2.24 -14.41 2.02
CA PRO A 158 1.32 -15.55 2.05
C PRO A 158 0.22 -15.47 0.99
N LEU A 159 -0.32 -14.27 0.72
CA LEU A 159 -1.34 -14.10 -0.33
C LEU A 159 -0.76 -14.38 -1.73
N GLY A 160 0.49 -13.99 -1.97
CA GLY A 160 1.18 -14.34 -3.21
C GLY A 160 1.33 -15.85 -3.38
N GLU A 161 1.69 -16.56 -2.32
CA GLU A 161 1.75 -18.03 -2.33
C GLU A 161 0.38 -18.66 -2.58
N GLU A 162 -0.67 -18.19 -1.89
CA GLU A 162 -2.06 -18.67 -2.03
C GLU A 162 -2.60 -18.50 -3.45
N TYR A 163 -2.33 -17.36 -4.10
CA TYR A 163 -2.88 -17.02 -5.41
C TYR A 163 -1.88 -17.21 -6.58
N GLY A 164 -0.72 -17.79 -6.33
CA GLY A 164 0.29 -18.06 -7.36
C GLY A 164 0.89 -16.79 -7.98
N VAL A 165 1.10 -15.76 -7.18
CA VAL A 165 1.82 -14.52 -7.52
C VAL A 165 3.19 -14.54 -6.86
N LYS A 166 4.25 -14.48 -7.68
CA LYS A 166 5.62 -14.43 -7.17
C LYS A 166 5.90 -13.07 -6.54
N ILE A 167 5.96 -13.03 -5.22
CA ILE A 167 6.32 -11.82 -4.46
C ILE A 167 7.84 -11.73 -4.34
N THR A 168 8.39 -10.63 -4.82
CA THR A 168 9.83 -10.31 -4.77
C THR A 168 10.05 -8.94 -4.16
N SER A 169 11.25 -8.67 -3.67
CA SER A 169 11.62 -7.32 -3.23
C SER A 169 12.95 -6.94 -3.89
N PRO A 170 13.17 -5.66 -4.21
CA PRO A 170 14.50 -5.22 -4.57
C PRO A 170 15.44 -5.44 -3.37
N GLU A 171 16.74 -5.57 -3.64
CA GLU A 171 17.72 -5.57 -2.56
C GLU A 171 17.60 -4.26 -1.77
N LEU A 172 17.44 -4.35 -0.45
CA LEU A 172 17.26 -3.18 0.39
C LEU A 172 18.60 -2.48 0.59
N TYR A 173 18.63 -1.19 0.30
CA TYR A 173 19.77 -0.34 0.56
C TYR A 173 19.94 -0.17 2.06
N ASN A 174 21.16 -0.41 2.55
CA ASN A 174 21.50 -0.20 3.95
C ASN A 174 22.03 1.24 4.15
N PRO A 175 21.24 2.14 4.78
CA PRO A 175 21.64 3.53 4.93
C PRO A 175 22.85 3.66 5.87
N LYS A 176 23.83 4.47 5.45
CA LYS A 176 25.02 4.81 6.24
C LYS A 176 24.70 5.83 7.33
N ASN A 177 23.70 6.69 7.10
CA ASN A 177 23.22 7.64 8.08
C ASN A 177 21.82 7.25 8.57
N THR A 178 21.64 7.11 9.89
CA THR A 178 20.32 6.92 10.48
C THR A 178 19.56 8.25 10.47
N VAL A 179 18.40 8.26 9.83
CA VAL A 179 17.72 9.50 9.42
C VAL A 179 17.26 10.40 10.58
N PHE A 180 17.08 9.89 11.81
CA PHE A 180 16.72 10.72 12.98
C PHE A 180 17.15 10.11 14.33
N ASN A 181 18.40 9.65 14.45
CA ASN A 181 18.88 9.09 15.73
C ASN A 181 19.43 10.19 16.65
N ASN A 182 18.57 11.12 17.07
CA ASN A 182 18.88 11.98 18.19
C ASN A 182 18.53 11.24 19.49
N LYS A 183 19.45 10.37 19.93
CA LYS A 183 19.61 10.14 21.37
C LYS A 183 20.19 11.43 21.96
N LYS A 184 19.31 12.32 22.41
CA LYS A 184 19.59 13.26 23.50
C LYS A 184 18.37 13.30 24.40
#